data_AF-A0A250IM11-F1
#
_entry.id   AF-A0A250IM11-F1
#
_cell.length_a   1.000
_cell.length_b   1.000
_cell.length_c   1.000
_cell.angle_alpha   90.00
_cell.angle_beta   90.00
_cell.angle_gamma   90.00
#
_symmetry.space_group_name_H-M   'P 1'
#
loop_
_entity.id
_entity.type
_entity.pdbx_description
1 polymer ?
#
loop_
_entity_poly.entity_id
_entity_poly.type
_entity_poly.pdbx_seq_one_letter_code
_entity_poly.pdbx_strand_id
1 'polypeptide(L)'
;MTIQKQIYCRKPTLSEMEQLFALGATHVAWGVEPSAAPELELSRRIVAQARKERIGTVVLVGEPRIDALERVALEVEPDFLLVAAEHIGQGIDEQDLPGLARRLGPRTALMMSVPVRVAGSRVELDSIARAQRYQEFAGSLILDTRLEPEDGALCGCPHASPSAPADGETC
;
A
#
# COMPACT_ATOMS: atom_id res chain seq x y z
N MET A 1 -4.48 -23.34 -0.34
CA MET A 1 -4.50 -21.90 -0.04
C MET A 1 -3.37 -21.27 -0.85
N THR A 2 -3.69 -20.48 -1.87
CA THR A 2 -2.69 -19.95 -2.81
C THR A 2 -2.15 -18.64 -2.24
N ILE A 3 -0.85 -18.58 -1.94
CA ILE A 3 -0.21 -17.33 -1.53
C ILE A 3 -0.22 -16.39 -2.73
N GLN A 4 -0.96 -15.29 -2.65
CA GLN A 4 -0.94 -14.23 -3.65
C GLN A 4 0.33 -13.39 -3.44
N LYS A 5 1.32 -13.56 -4.31
CA LYS A 5 2.51 -12.71 -4.30
C LYS A 5 2.14 -11.35 -4.87
N GLN A 6 2.23 -10.31 -4.02
CA GLN A 6 2.11 -8.91 -4.40
C GLN A 6 3.51 -8.29 -4.33
N ILE A 7 3.98 -7.74 -5.44
CA ILE A 7 5.31 -7.13 -5.52
C ILE A 7 5.11 -5.64 -5.78
N TYR A 8 5.67 -4.82 -4.90
CA TYR A 8 5.61 -3.36 -4.99
C TYR A 8 6.90 -2.80 -5.58
N CYS A 9 6.78 -2.05 -6.67
CA CYS A 9 7.89 -1.40 -7.36
C CYS A 9 7.68 0.11 -7.36
N ARG A 10 8.61 0.88 -6.76
CA ARG A 10 8.42 2.34 -6.66
C ARG A 10 8.45 3.06 -8.01
N LYS A 11 9.32 2.63 -8.94
CA LYS A 11 9.51 3.21 -10.28
C LYS A 11 9.92 2.11 -11.28
N PRO A 12 8.98 1.27 -11.71
CA PRO A 12 9.31 0.15 -12.58
C PRO A 12 9.61 0.62 -14.00
N THR A 13 10.39 -0.17 -14.72
CA THR A 13 10.41 -0.20 -16.18
C THR A 13 9.40 -1.25 -16.69
N LEU A 14 9.04 -1.18 -17.97
CA LEU A 14 8.19 -2.21 -18.58
C LEU A 14 8.87 -3.59 -18.56
N SER A 15 10.18 -3.64 -18.79
CA SER A 15 10.96 -4.88 -18.76
C SER A 15 10.97 -5.54 -17.37
N GLU A 16 11.11 -4.75 -16.30
CA GLU A 16 11.01 -5.28 -14.93
C GLU A 16 9.61 -5.86 -14.67
N MET A 17 8.54 -5.18 -15.11
CA MET A 17 7.18 -5.70 -14.98
C MET A 17 6.97 -7.00 -15.75
N GLU A 18 7.47 -7.09 -16.99
CA GLU A 18 7.41 -8.32 -17.79
C GLU A 18 8.13 -9.50 -17.10
N GLN A 19 9.25 -9.24 -16.42
CA GLN A 19 9.92 -10.26 -15.61
C GLN A 19 9.06 -10.71 -14.43
N LEU A 20 8.40 -9.77 -13.73
CA LEU A 20 7.46 -10.11 -12.65
C LEU A 20 6.28 -10.94 -13.16
N PHE A 21 5.80 -10.65 -14.37
CA PHE A 21 4.74 -11.42 -15.03
C PHE A 21 5.21 -12.86 -15.29
N ALA A 22 6.42 -13.03 -15.84
CA ALA A 22 7.01 -14.35 -16.09
C ALA A 22 7.27 -15.16 -14.81
N LEU A 23 7.47 -14.49 -13.67
CA LEU A 23 7.62 -15.13 -12.35
C LEU A 23 6.29 -15.60 -11.74
N GLY A 24 5.16 -15.41 -12.44
CA GLY A 24 3.85 -15.85 -12.02
C GLY A 24 3.22 -14.95 -10.95
N ALA A 25 3.51 -13.64 -10.97
CA ALA A 25 2.85 -12.68 -10.11
C ALA A 25 1.33 -12.68 -10.37
N THR A 26 0.54 -12.73 -9.29
CA THR A 26 -0.93 -12.60 -9.41
C THR A 26 -1.36 -11.14 -9.54
N HIS A 27 -0.60 -10.25 -8.90
CA HIS A 27 -0.80 -8.82 -8.94
C HIS A 27 0.57 -8.14 -8.98
N VAL A 28 0.65 -7.01 -9.68
CA VAL A 28 1.78 -6.09 -9.61
C VAL A 28 1.33 -4.74 -9.07
N ALA A 29 2.15 -4.14 -8.21
CA ALA A 29 1.86 -2.85 -7.60
C ALA A 29 2.98 -1.85 -7.89
N TRP A 30 2.65 -0.60 -8.21
CA TRP A 30 3.66 0.45 -8.38
C TRP A 30 3.19 1.85 -8.00
N GLY A 31 4.16 2.73 -7.77
CA GLY A 31 3.92 4.16 -7.51
C GLY A 31 3.81 4.96 -8.81
N VAL A 32 2.91 5.95 -8.84
CA VAL A 32 2.74 6.87 -9.98
C VAL A 32 2.64 8.31 -9.47
N GLU A 33 3.40 9.19 -10.09
CA GLU A 33 3.29 10.63 -9.91
C GLU A 33 2.38 11.26 -11.00
N PRO A 34 1.16 11.75 -10.66
CA PRO A 34 0.19 12.26 -11.65
C PRO A 34 0.67 13.46 -12.46
N SER A 35 1.64 14.21 -11.92
CA SER A 35 2.24 15.36 -12.58
C SER A 35 3.23 14.97 -13.69
N ALA A 36 3.70 13.72 -13.73
CA ALA A 36 4.68 13.23 -14.67
C ALA A 36 4.04 12.48 -15.85
N ALA A 37 3.83 13.16 -16.99
CA ALA A 37 3.26 12.56 -18.20
C ALA A 37 3.94 11.23 -18.66
N PRO A 38 5.29 11.09 -18.59
CA PRO A 38 5.95 9.82 -18.91
C PRO A 38 5.56 8.66 -17.96
N GLU A 39 5.29 8.94 -16.69
CA GLU A 39 4.89 7.91 -15.71
C GLU A 39 3.46 7.42 -15.97
N LEU A 40 2.55 8.32 -16.36
CA LEU A 40 1.19 7.96 -16.77
C LEU A 40 1.20 7.10 -18.03
N GLU A 41 2.03 7.44 -19.02
CA GLU A 41 2.18 6.65 -20.24
C GLU A 41 2.77 5.26 -19.99
N LEU A 42 3.82 5.18 -19.18
CA LEU A 42 4.38 3.90 -18.76
C LEU A 42 3.33 3.05 -18.02
N SER A 43 2.55 3.66 -17.13
CA SER A 43 1.52 2.97 -16.36
C SER A 43 0.42 2.40 -17.25
N ARG A 44 -0.04 3.15 -18.27
CA ARG A 44 -0.97 2.63 -19.29
C ARG A 44 -0.41 1.41 -20.01
N ARG A 45 0.87 1.45 -20.39
CA ARG A 45 1.55 0.32 -21.05
C ARG A 45 1.64 -0.90 -20.15
N ILE A 46 1.95 -0.71 -18.86
CA ILE A 46 1.99 -1.79 -17.85
C ILE A 46 0.59 -2.41 -17.71
N VAL A 47 -0.46 -1.61 -17.53
CA VAL A 47 -1.85 -2.11 -17.43
C VAL A 47 -2.26 -2.88 -18.68
N ALA A 48 -1.98 -2.34 -19.86
CA ALA A 48 -2.31 -3.01 -21.12
C ALA A 48 -1.60 -4.36 -21.27
N GLN A 49 -0.35 -4.47 -20.81
CA GLN A 49 0.39 -5.73 -20.86
C GLN A 49 -0.10 -6.71 -19.79
N ALA A 50 -0.29 -6.27 -18.55
CA ALA A 50 -0.80 -7.09 -17.45
C ALA A 50 -2.16 -7.71 -17.80
N ARG A 51 -3.05 -6.96 -18.47
CA ARG A 51 -4.35 -7.46 -18.93
C ARG A 51 -4.24 -8.62 -19.92
N LYS A 52 -3.24 -8.62 -20.81
CA LYS A 52 -2.98 -9.75 -21.73
C LYS A 52 -2.52 -10.99 -20.99
N GLU A 53 -1.69 -10.79 -19.96
CA GLU A 53 -1.15 -11.86 -19.11
C GLU A 53 -2.13 -12.30 -18.00
N ARG A 54 -3.30 -11.65 -17.89
CA ARG A 54 -4.31 -11.88 -16.83
C ARG A 54 -3.75 -11.65 -15.42
N ILE A 55 -2.93 -10.61 -15.27
CA ILE A 55 -2.32 -10.19 -14.01
C ILE A 55 -3.05 -8.94 -13.51
N GLY A 56 -3.40 -8.93 -12.22
CA GLY A 56 -4.03 -7.78 -11.59
C GLY A 56 -3.05 -6.62 -11.38
N THR A 57 -3.57 -5.40 -11.40
CA THR A 57 -2.77 -4.18 -11.32
C THR A 57 -3.21 -3.31 -10.15
N VAL A 58 -2.23 -2.80 -9.42
CA VAL A 58 -2.45 -1.92 -8.27
C VAL A 58 -1.58 -0.68 -8.45
N VAL A 59 -2.17 0.50 -8.35
CA VAL A 59 -1.43 1.76 -8.44
C VAL A 59 -1.53 2.53 -7.12
N LEU A 60 -0.37 2.89 -6.57
CA LEU A 60 -0.26 3.88 -5.50
C LEU A 60 -0.01 5.25 -6.13
N VAL A 61 -0.90 6.21 -5.86
CA VAL A 61 -0.70 7.58 -6.33
C VAL A 61 0.16 8.34 -5.32
N GLY A 62 1.27 8.91 -5.78
CA GLY A 62 2.22 9.63 -4.94
C GLY A 62 1.71 10.97 -4.40
N GLU A 63 0.61 11.46 -4.97
CA GLU A 63 -0.04 12.70 -4.56
C GLU A 63 -1.31 12.41 -3.74
N PRO A 64 -1.36 12.75 -2.43
CA PRO A 64 -2.48 12.43 -1.55
C PRO A 64 -3.64 13.40 -1.74
N ARG A 65 -4.19 13.49 -2.96
CA ARG A 65 -5.38 14.29 -3.28
C ARG A 65 -6.42 13.43 -3.98
N ILE A 66 -7.69 13.65 -3.68
CA ILE A 66 -8.76 12.84 -4.26
C ILE A 66 -8.87 13.01 -5.79
N ASP A 67 -8.67 14.24 -6.28
CA ASP A 67 -8.68 14.53 -7.73
C ASP A 67 -7.51 13.85 -8.44
N ALA A 68 -6.36 13.71 -7.75
CA ALA A 68 -5.20 13.00 -8.29
C ALA A 68 -5.47 11.50 -8.41
N LEU A 69 -6.11 10.89 -7.40
CA LEU A 69 -6.58 9.50 -7.47
C LEU A 69 -7.54 9.30 -8.64
N GLU A 70 -8.56 10.16 -8.75
CA GLU A 70 -9.57 10.07 -9.82
C GLU A 70 -8.94 10.21 -11.20
N ARG A 71 -8.05 11.19 -11.38
CA ARG A 71 -7.32 11.40 -12.63
C ARG A 71 -6.52 10.16 -13.03
N VAL A 72 -5.74 9.59 -12.11
CA VAL A 72 -4.95 8.39 -12.40
C VAL A 72 -5.87 7.21 -12.73
N ALA A 73 -7.00 7.05 -12.03
CA ALA A 73 -7.98 6.01 -12.33
C ALA A 73 -8.48 6.10 -13.78
N LEU A 74 -8.87 7.30 -14.21
CA LEU A 74 -9.43 7.54 -15.54
C LEU A 74 -8.39 7.43 -16.65
N GLU A 75 -7.15 7.84 -16.40
CA GLU A 75 -6.09 7.82 -17.40
C GLU A 75 -5.36 6.48 -17.53
N VAL A 76 -5.20 5.75 -16.41
CA VAL A 76 -4.40 4.51 -16.36
C VAL A 76 -5.28 3.26 -16.32
N GLU A 77 -6.50 3.36 -15.75
CA GLU A 77 -7.45 2.26 -15.57
C GLU A 77 -6.87 0.99 -14.91
N PRO A 78 -6.18 1.09 -13.75
CA PRO A 78 -5.72 -0.08 -13.03
C PRO A 78 -6.90 -0.85 -12.42
N ASP A 79 -6.71 -2.12 -12.04
CA ASP A 79 -7.76 -2.89 -11.34
C ASP A 79 -8.02 -2.31 -9.94
N PHE A 80 -6.95 -1.85 -9.27
CA PHE A 80 -7.02 -1.22 -7.96
C PHE A 80 -6.23 0.09 -7.87
N LEU A 81 -6.80 1.06 -7.16
CA LEU A 81 -6.06 2.19 -6.60
C LEU A 81 -5.81 1.97 -5.12
N LEU A 82 -4.54 1.93 -4.73
CA LEU A 82 -4.13 1.85 -3.35
C LEU A 82 -4.23 3.21 -2.68
N VAL A 83 -5.08 3.31 -1.67
CA VAL A 83 -5.15 4.45 -0.75
C VAL A 83 -4.43 4.06 0.53
N ALA A 84 -3.22 4.57 0.71
CA ALA A 84 -2.44 4.37 1.93
C ALA A 84 -3.12 5.07 3.11
N ALA A 85 -3.14 4.44 4.29
CA ALA A 85 -3.73 5.02 5.48
C ALA A 85 -3.11 6.38 5.84
N GLU A 86 -1.81 6.55 5.61
CA GLU A 86 -1.09 7.82 5.84
C GLU A 86 -1.55 8.98 4.95
N HIS A 87 -2.16 8.70 3.79
CA HIS A 87 -2.69 9.75 2.91
C HIS A 87 -4.01 10.33 3.45
N ILE A 88 -4.72 9.57 4.28
CA ILE A 88 -5.96 10.00 4.92
C ILE A 88 -5.61 11.05 5.98
N GLY A 89 -6.16 12.27 5.83
CA GLY A 89 -5.82 13.41 6.66
C GLY A 89 -4.62 14.25 6.19
N GLN A 90 -3.86 13.79 5.18
CA GLN A 90 -2.79 14.58 4.52
C GLN A 90 -3.25 15.30 3.24
N GLY A 91 -4.53 15.16 2.88
CA GLY A 91 -5.10 15.73 1.67
C GLY A 91 -6.24 14.89 1.07
N ILE A 92 -6.44 13.68 1.59
CA ILE A 92 -7.62 12.84 1.34
C ILE A 92 -8.50 12.86 2.58
N ASP A 93 -9.77 13.27 2.43
CA ASP A 93 -10.79 13.08 3.46
C ASP A 93 -11.38 11.66 3.34
N GLU A 94 -11.48 10.95 4.48
CA GLU A 94 -12.07 9.60 4.55
C GLU A 94 -13.52 9.60 4.04
N GLN A 95 -14.26 10.70 4.24
CA GLN A 95 -15.68 10.82 3.86
C GLN A 95 -15.91 10.87 2.35
N ASP A 96 -14.91 11.27 1.57
CA ASP A 96 -15.03 11.41 0.12
C ASP A 96 -14.78 10.08 -0.63
N LEU A 97 -14.14 9.11 0.03
CA LEU A 97 -13.77 7.82 -0.58
C LEU A 97 -14.96 7.00 -1.10
N PRO A 98 -16.11 6.91 -0.40
CA PRO A 98 -17.30 6.25 -0.95
C PRO A 98 -17.86 6.98 -2.18
N GLY A 99 -17.68 8.30 -2.26
CA GLY A 99 -18.01 9.09 -3.44
C GLY A 99 -17.10 8.75 -4.62
N LEU A 100 -15.79 8.71 -4.38
CA LEU A 100 -14.79 8.31 -5.37
C LEU A 100 -15.06 6.90 -5.90
N ALA A 101 -15.21 5.90 -5.01
CA ALA A 101 -15.46 4.51 -5.40
C ALA A 101 -16.67 4.36 -6.35
N ARG A 102 -17.75 5.12 -6.10
CA ARG A 102 -18.92 5.15 -6.98
C ARG A 102 -18.64 5.76 -8.35
N ARG A 103 -17.82 6.82 -8.43
CA ARG A 103 -17.44 7.46 -9.70
C ARG A 103 -16.53 6.60 -10.55
N LEU A 104 -15.58 5.88 -9.93
CA LEU A 104 -14.69 4.95 -10.62
C LEU A 104 -15.45 3.75 -11.21
N GLY A 105 -16.51 3.32 -10.53
CA GLY A 105 -17.36 2.23 -10.99
C GLY A 105 -16.61 0.90 -11.07
N PRO A 106 -17.01 -0.02 -11.96
CA PRO A 106 -16.47 -1.39 -11.98
C PRO A 106 -15.08 -1.49 -12.63
N ARG A 107 -14.54 -0.42 -13.21
CA ARG A 107 -13.25 -0.45 -13.94
C ARG A 107 -12.05 -0.45 -13.00
N THR A 108 -12.15 0.30 -11.91
CA THR A 108 -11.07 0.47 -10.93
C THR A 108 -11.68 0.51 -9.55
N ALA A 109 -11.30 -0.45 -8.70
CA ALA A 109 -11.74 -0.48 -7.31
C ALA A 109 -10.75 0.24 -6.38
N LEU A 110 -11.24 0.70 -5.24
CA LEU A 110 -10.33 1.14 -4.17
C LEU A 110 -9.78 -0.07 -3.42
N MET A 111 -8.47 -0.07 -3.21
CA MET A 111 -7.76 -0.95 -2.28
C MET A 111 -7.34 -0.11 -1.09
N MET A 112 -7.94 -0.37 0.07
CA MET A 112 -7.69 0.44 1.27
C MET A 112 -6.64 -0.21 2.15
N SER A 113 -5.63 0.56 2.54
CA SER A 113 -4.70 0.16 3.60
C SER A 113 -5.37 0.32 4.97
N VAL A 114 -5.26 -0.72 5.80
CA VAL A 114 -5.78 -0.74 7.16
C VAL A 114 -4.60 -0.95 8.11
N PRO A 115 -4.28 0.05 8.97
CA PRO A 115 -3.19 -0.07 9.92
C PRO A 115 -3.39 -1.23 10.88
N VAL A 116 -2.28 -1.89 11.19
CA VAL A 116 -2.21 -2.89 12.26
C VAL A 116 -1.27 -2.40 13.35
N ARG A 117 -1.53 -2.82 14.59
CA ARG A 117 -0.69 -2.56 15.75
C ARG A 117 -0.23 -3.86 16.38
N VAL A 118 0.90 -3.81 17.09
CA VAL A 118 1.38 -4.95 17.88
C VAL A 118 0.75 -4.91 19.27
N ALA A 119 0.17 -6.02 19.69
CA ALA A 119 -0.37 -6.23 21.03
C ALA A 119 0.33 -7.45 21.66
N GLY A 120 1.47 -7.21 22.29
CA GLY A 120 2.33 -8.27 22.80
C GLY A 120 2.88 -9.15 21.67
N SER A 121 2.53 -10.43 21.66
CA SER A 121 2.96 -11.39 20.63
C SER A 121 1.99 -11.54 19.44
N ARG A 122 1.04 -10.60 19.29
CA ARG A 122 -0.01 -10.63 18.26
C ARG A 122 0.00 -9.34 17.45
N VAL A 123 -0.46 -9.44 16.21
CA VAL A 123 -0.77 -8.31 15.35
C VAL A 123 -2.28 -8.19 15.27
N GLU A 124 -2.82 -7.03 15.58
CA GLU A 124 -4.26 -6.73 15.58
C GLU A 124 -4.53 -5.51 14.70
N LEU A 125 -5.74 -5.38 14.16
CA LEU A 125 -6.15 -4.15 13.49
C LEU A 125 -6.12 -3.00 14.48
N ASP A 126 -5.59 -1.85 14.07
CA ASP A 126 -5.65 -0.63 14.87
C ASP A 126 -7.11 -0.22 15.15
N SER A 127 -7.96 -0.34 14.13
CA SER A 127 -9.39 -0.08 14.24
C SER A 127 -10.24 -1.04 13.41
N ILE A 128 -10.93 -1.97 14.08
CA ILE A 128 -11.91 -2.87 13.44
C ILE A 128 -13.05 -2.06 12.81
N ALA A 129 -13.52 -1.02 13.50
CA ALA A 129 -14.59 -0.17 13.00
C ALA A 129 -14.21 0.53 11.68
N ARG A 130 -12.95 0.98 11.55
CA ARG A 130 -12.43 1.54 10.29
C ARG A 130 -12.41 0.50 9.18
N ALA A 131 -11.88 -0.69 9.45
CA ALA A 131 -11.87 -1.79 8.48
C ALA A 131 -13.27 -2.14 7.99
N GLN A 132 -14.25 -2.24 8.90
CA GLN A 132 -15.65 -2.51 8.57
C GLN A 132 -16.26 -1.44 7.65
N ARG A 133 -16.03 -0.15 7.94
CA ARG A 133 -16.50 0.93 7.05
C ARG A 133 -15.91 0.83 5.65
N TYR A 134 -14.62 0.52 5.54
CA TYR A 134 -13.97 0.37 4.23
C TYR A 134 -14.52 -0.82 3.44
N GLN A 135 -14.91 -1.92 4.10
CA GLN A 135 -15.54 -3.07 3.42
C GLN A 135 -16.83 -2.72 2.67
N GLU A 136 -17.51 -1.64 3.03
CA GLU A 136 -18.76 -1.23 2.39
C GLU A 136 -18.56 -0.71 0.96
N PHE A 137 -17.36 -0.20 0.63
CA PHE A 137 -17.09 0.42 -0.66
C PHE A 137 -15.77 0.00 -1.33
N ALA A 138 -14.79 -0.50 -0.58
CA ALA A 138 -13.51 -0.94 -1.12
C ALA A 138 -13.66 -2.30 -1.81
N GLY A 139 -13.00 -2.47 -2.96
CA GLY A 139 -12.92 -3.78 -3.60
C GLY A 139 -11.91 -4.71 -2.92
N SER A 140 -10.99 -4.15 -2.14
CA SER A 140 -10.00 -4.91 -1.38
C SER A 140 -9.51 -4.14 -0.16
N LEU A 141 -9.11 -4.89 0.88
CA LEU A 141 -8.39 -4.36 2.04
C LEU A 141 -7.01 -4.99 2.10
N ILE A 142 -6.00 -4.19 2.41
CA ILE A 142 -4.65 -4.67 2.73
C ILE A 142 -4.26 -4.28 4.14
N LEU A 143 -3.47 -5.15 4.79
CA LEU A 143 -2.91 -4.85 6.10
C LEU A 143 -1.69 -3.96 5.92
N ASP A 144 -1.72 -2.77 6.52
CA ASP A 144 -0.57 -1.88 6.57
C ASP A 144 0.27 -2.21 7.79
N THR A 145 1.35 -2.95 7.53
CA THR A 145 2.29 -3.43 8.54
C THR A 145 3.45 -2.46 8.77
N ARG A 146 3.31 -1.20 8.33
CA ARG A 146 4.19 -0.13 8.78
C ARG A 146 3.96 0.07 10.28
N LEU A 147 4.74 -0.66 11.05
CA LEU A 147 4.87 -0.48 12.49
C LEU A 147 5.77 0.74 12.69
N GLU A 148 5.31 1.71 13.47
CA GLU A 148 6.20 2.79 13.86
C GLU A 148 7.35 2.20 14.67
N PRO A 149 8.58 2.75 14.61
CA PRO A 149 9.71 2.22 15.37
C PRO A 149 9.41 2.07 16.87
N GLU A 150 8.54 2.94 17.38
CA GLU A 150 8.06 2.97 18.77
C GLU A 150 7.12 1.79 19.13
N ASP A 151 6.45 1.16 18.17
CA ASP A 151 5.72 -0.11 18.39
C ASP A 151 6.67 -1.31 18.64
N GLY A 152 7.93 -1.19 18.20
CA GLY A 152 8.99 -2.17 18.48
C GLY A 152 9.43 -2.20 19.94
N ALA A 153 9.20 -1.11 20.70
CA ALA A 153 9.54 -1.04 22.12
C ALA A 153 8.62 -1.89 23.02
N LEU A 154 7.48 -2.35 22.49
CA LEU A 154 6.54 -3.25 23.17
C LEU A 154 6.93 -4.74 23.05
N CYS A 155 7.86 -5.07 22.16
CA CYS A 155 8.48 -6.39 22.14
C CYS A 155 9.56 -6.39 23.22
N GLY A 156 9.16 -6.77 24.44
CA GLY A 156 10.00 -6.83 25.63
C GLY A 156 11.19 -7.77 25.48
N CYS A 157 12.20 -7.35 24.72
CA CYS A 157 13.57 -7.71 24.99
C CYS A 157 13.90 -6.97 26.29
N PRO A 158 14.15 -7.67 27.41
CA PRO A 158 14.76 -6.99 28.53
C PRO A 158 16.04 -6.39 27.97
N HIS A 159 16.15 -5.06 27.96
CA HIS A 159 17.47 -4.45 28.04
C HIS A 159 18.11 -5.12 29.24
N ALA A 160 18.98 -6.08 28.95
CA ALA A 160 19.92 -6.58 29.92
C ALA A 160 20.65 -5.34 30.40
N SER A 161 20.24 -4.82 31.56
CA SER A 161 21.01 -3.86 32.30
C SER A 161 22.41 -4.45 32.40
N PRO A 162 23.47 -3.78 31.91
CA PRO A 162 24.80 -4.15 32.34
C PRO A 162 24.86 -3.70 33.80
N SER A 163 24.56 -4.63 34.69
CA SER A 163 25.04 -4.55 36.06
C SER A 163 26.56 -4.59 35.96
N ALA A 164 27.20 -3.45 36.26
CA ALA A 164 28.60 -3.40 36.67
C ALA A 164 28.80 -4.41 37.84
N PRO A 165 30.00 -4.96 38.08
CA PRO A 165 31.21 -4.18 38.37
C PRO A 165 32.46 -4.87 37.76
N ALA A 166 33.74 -4.55 37.99
CA ALA A 166 34.45 -3.73 38.97
C ALA A 166 35.86 -3.46 38.38
N ASP A 167 36.53 -2.46 38.93
CA ASP A 167 37.99 -2.38 39.11
C ASP A 167 38.90 -1.92 37.95
N GLY A 168 39.32 -0.66 38.08
CA GLY A 168 40.75 -0.32 38.15
C GLY A 168 41.47 0.03 36.84
N GLU A 169 41.59 1.32 36.53
CA GLU A 169 42.87 2.04 36.60
C GLU A 169 42.71 3.53 36.28
N THR A 170 43.58 4.30 36.92
CA THR A 170 43.57 5.74 37.18
C THR A 170 43.96 6.65 36.01
N CYS A 171 43.47 7.90 36.13
CA CYS A 171 43.83 9.17 35.50
C CYS A 171 43.31 9.46 34.09
#